data_AF-A0A3P1WKN1-F1
#
_entry.id   AF-A0A3P1WKN1-F1
#
_cell.length_a   1.000
_cell.length_b   1.000
_cell.length_c   1.000
_cell.angle_alpha   90.00
_cell.angle_beta   90.00
_cell.angle_gamma   90.00
#
_symmetry.space_group_name_H-M   'P 1'
#
loop_
_entity.id
_entity.type
_entity.pdbx_description
1 polymer ?
#
loop_
_entity_poly.entity_id
_entity_poly.type
_entity_poly.pdbx_seq_one_letter_code
_entity_poly.pdbx_strand_id
1 'polypeptide(L)'
;MSGGTIRFHPESWEKGSRAIAQDAEAFAKRAESAFAGMTSQRLGCDGNGTMMDAAFAIVFPVAVEAFRETAAGLAEGFDAVSDGMSATAEAYRAAAEYAEQVALKVGS
;
A
#
# COMPACT_ATOMS: atom_id res chain seq x y z
N MET A 1 15.45 -34.35 0.17
CA MET A 1 15.16 -32.93 -0.13
C MET A 1 15.94 -32.09 0.86
N SER A 2 17.04 -31.47 0.43
CA SER A 2 17.81 -30.58 1.30
C SER A 2 17.01 -29.27 1.38
N GLY A 3 16.34 -29.04 2.51
CA GLY A 3 15.66 -27.78 2.77
C GLY A 3 16.71 -26.69 2.89
N GLY A 4 16.94 -25.94 1.82
CA GLY A 4 17.82 -24.78 1.85
C GLY A 4 17.35 -23.85 2.96
N THR A 5 18.21 -23.61 3.95
CA THR A 5 17.86 -22.78 5.11
C THR A 5 17.52 -21.39 4.61
N ILE A 6 16.23 -21.03 4.63
CA ILE A 6 15.79 -19.67 4.35
C ILE A 6 16.40 -18.79 5.44
N ARG A 7 17.35 -17.93 5.06
CA ARG A 7 17.93 -16.94 5.96
C ARG A 7 17.21 -15.62 5.79
N PHE A 8 16.95 -14.95 6.91
CA PHE A 8 16.42 -13.61 6.90
C PHE A 8 17.50 -12.64 6.40
N HIS A 9 17.14 -11.77 5.47
CA HIS A 9 18.01 -10.74 4.89
C HIS A 9 17.35 -9.37 5.07
N PRO A 10 17.77 -8.57 6.08
CA PRO A 10 17.18 -7.25 6.36
C PRO A 10 17.15 -6.33 5.14
N GLU A 11 18.21 -6.35 4.34
CA GLU A 11 18.33 -5.52 3.13
C GLU A 11 17.24 -5.83 2.10
N SER A 12 16.87 -7.11 1.96
CA SER A 12 15.78 -7.52 1.07
C SER A 12 14.43 -7.01 1.56
N TRP A 13 14.23 -6.96 2.87
CA TRP A 13 13.02 -6.41 3.48
C TRP A 13 12.93 -4.90 3.33
N GLU A 14 14.01 -4.17 3.54
CA GLU A 14 14.04 -2.71 3.30
C GLU A 14 13.87 -2.36 1.82
N LYS A 15 14.47 -3.16 0.92
CA LYS A 15 14.25 -2.99 -0.51
C LYS A 15 12.78 -3.24 -0.87
N GLY A 16 12.18 -4.28 -0.28
CA GLY A 16 10.78 -4.60 -0.45
C GLY A 16 9.85 -3.51 0.10
N SER A 17 10.14 -2.97 1.28
CA SER A 17 9.32 -1.91 1.90
C SER A 17 9.30 -0.66 1.03
N ARG A 18 10.47 -0.20 0.56
CA ARG A 18 10.57 0.94 -0.36
C ARG A 18 9.80 0.72 -1.66
N ALA A 19 9.85 -0.49 -2.21
CA ALA A 19 9.10 -0.82 -3.43
C ALA A 19 7.57 -0.77 -3.18
N ILE A 20 7.11 -1.35 -2.06
CA ILE A 20 5.70 -1.32 -1.68
C ILE A 20 5.20 0.11 -1.48
N ALA A 21 5.93 0.94 -0.74
CA ALA A 21 5.56 2.34 -0.52
C ALA A 21 5.46 3.13 -1.85
N GLN A 22 6.42 2.93 -2.76
CA GLN A 22 6.40 3.56 -4.09
C GLN A 22 5.20 3.11 -4.93
N ASP A 23 4.92 1.82 -4.93
CA ASP A 23 3.78 1.26 -5.68
C ASP A 23 2.44 1.69 -5.07
N ALA A 24 2.34 1.80 -3.75
CA ALA A 24 1.18 2.30 -3.03
C ALA A 24 0.87 3.76 -3.38
N GLU A 25 1.88 4.63 -3.34
CA GLU A 25 1.75 6.03 -3.75
C GLU A 25 1.35 6.15 -5.23
N ALA A 26 1.97 5.35 -6.10
CA ALA A 26 1.64 5.34 -7.52
C ALA A 26 0.21 4.84 -7.79
N PHE A 27 -0.23 3.83 -7.05
CA PHE A 27 -1.60 3.32 -7.11
C PHE A 27 -2.61 4.38 -6.69
N ALA A 28 -2.40 5.03 -5.53
CA ALA A 28 -3.29 6.09 -5.04
C ALA A 28 -3.43 7.23 -6.05
N LYS A 29 -2.30 7.71 -6.61
CA LYS A 29 -2.30 8.76 -7.64
C LYS A 29 -3.04 8.35 -8.91
N ARG A 30 -2.86 7.11 -9.37
CA ARG A 30 -3.55 6.60 -10.56
C ARG A 30 -5.05 6.44 -10.31
N ALA A 31 -5.43 5.95 -9.14
CA ALA A 31 -6.82 5.83 -8.74
C ALA A 31 -7.49 7.22 -8.68
N GLU A 32 -6.90 8.17 -7.97
CA GLU A 32 -7.39 9.54 -7.88
C GLU A 32 -7.53 10.18 -9.27
N SER A 33 -6.53 10.03 -10.12
CA SER A 33 -6.58 10.53 -11.50
C SER A 33 -7.68 9.88 -12.34
N ALA A 34 -7.94 8.58 -12.16
CA ALA A 34 -9.01 7.88 -12.87
C ALA A 34 -10.39 8.38 -12.41
N PHE A 35 -10.55 8.62 -11.11
CA PHE A 35 -11.82 9.05 -10.52
C PHE A 35 -12.07 10.55 -10.62
N ALA A 36 -11.04 11.39 -10.76
CA ALA A 36 -11.19 12.84 -10.90
C ALA A 36 -12.00 13.23 -12.16
N GLY A 37 -11.93 12.42 -13.22
CA GLY A 37 -12.68 12.63 -14.44
C GLY A 37 -14.13 12.10 -14.41
N MET A 38 -14.46 11.30 -13.40
CA MET A 38 -15.73 10.59 -13.31
C MET A 38 -16.79 11.44 -12.59
N THR A 39 -17.37 12.38 -13.33
CA THR A 39 -18.49 13.21 -12.85
C THR A 39 -19.77 12.81 -13.60
N SER A 40 -20.92 12.95 -12.94
CA SER A 40 -22.24 12.73 -13.55
C SER A 40 -22.37 13.48 -14.88
N GLN A 41 -21.89 14.72 -14.93
CA GLN A 41 -21.90 15.56 -16.12
C GLN A 41 -21.04 15.02 -17.27
N ARG A 42 -19.81 14.57 -16.99
CA ARG A 42 -18.93 13.98 -18.02
C ARG A 42 -19.39 12.61 -18.50
N LEU A 43 -20.19 11.93 -17.68
CA LEU A 43 -20.78 10.63 -17.99
C LEU A 43 -22.15 10.76 -18.67
N GLY A 44 -22.62 11.98 -18.93
CA GLY A 44 -23.93 12.24 -19.54
C GLY A 44 -25.09 11.76 -18.68
N CYS A 45 -24.87 11.72 -17.36
CA CYS A 45 -25.79 11.23 -16.35
C CYS A 45 -26.16 12.38 -15.38
N ASP A 46 -26.47 13.58 -15.90
CA ASP A 46 -26.73 14.81 -15.12
C ASP A 46 -28.20 15.01 -14.71
N GLY A 47 -29.08 14.05 -15.02
CA GLY A 47 -30.49 13.99 -14.63
C GLY A 47 -31.46 14.64 -15.62
N ASN A 48 -31.01 15.10 -16.79
CA ASN A 48 -31.80 15.91 -17.73
C ASN A 48 -32.35 15.14 -18.95
N GLY A 49 -32.07 13.84 -19.08
CA GLY A 49 -32.40 13.04 -20.26
C GLY A 49 -33.43 11.94 -20.04
N THR A 50 -33.16 10.98 -19.15
CA THR A 50 -34.00 9.78 -18.94
C THR A 50 -34.16 9.42 -17.46
N MET A 51 -35.08 8.51 -17.13
CA MET A 51 -35.18 7.96 -15.77
C MET A 51 -33.87 7.29 -15.30
N MET A 52 -33.15 6.62 -16.21
CA MET A 52 -31.86 6.01 -15.89
C MET A 52 -30.77 7.05 -15.64
N ASP A 53 -30.81 8.15 -16.37
CA ASP A 53 -29.90 9.28 -16.17
C ASP A 53 -30.07 9.88 -14.76
N ALA A 54 -31.32 10.15 -14.34
CA ALA A 54 -31.60 10.59 -12.96
C ALA A 54 -31.17 9.57 -11.89
N ALA A 55 -31.31 8.26 -12.15
CA ALA A 55 -30.84 7.23 -11.24
C ALA A 55 -29.30 7.20 -11.13
N PHE A 56 -28.59 7.35 -12.26
CA PHE A 56 -27.13 7.42 -12.27
C PHE A 56 -26.59 8.70 -11.65
N ALA A 57 -27.31 9.83 -11.78
CA ALA A 57 -26.95 11.08 -11.11
C ALA A 57 -26.87 10.92 -9.58
N ILE A 58 -27.64 10.00 -9.00
CA ILE A 58 -27.66 9.70 -7.55
C ILE A 58 -26.60 8.66 -7.18
N VAL A 59 -26.56 7.55 -7.92
CA VAL A 59 -25.74 6.38 -7.54
C VAL A 59 -24.27 6.60 -7.88
N PHE A 60 -23.98 7.22 -9.03
CA PHE A 60 -22.62 7.27 -9.56
C PHE A 60 -21.66 8.09 -8.68
N PRO A 61 -22.03 9.28 -8.15
CA PRO A 61 -21.15 10.01 -7.24
C PRO A 61 -20.80 9.22 -5.97
N VAL A 62 -21.78 8.51 -5.38
CA VAL A 62 -21.56 7.68 -4.19
C VAL A 62 -20.62 6.52 -4.50
N ALA A 63 -20.77 5.88 -5.66
CA ALA A 63 -19.88 4.81 -6.08
C ALA A 63 -18.44 5.31 -6.28
N VAL A 64 -18.26 6.47 -6.94
CA VAL A 64 -16.93 7.08 -7.14
C VAL A 64 -16.27 7.40 -5.80
N GLU A 65 -17.00 7.95 -4.84
CA GLU A 65 -16.46 8.26 -3.52
C GLU A 65 -16.03 6.99 -2.77
N ALA A 66 -16.86 5.94 -2.77
CA ALA A 66 -16.52 4.66 -2.17
C ALA A 66 -15.24 4.04 -2.78
N PHE A 67 -15.04 4.20 -4.09
CA PHE A 67 -13.81 3.76 -4.76
C PHE A 67 -12.58 4.58 -4.34
N ARG A 68 -12.73 5.90 -4.15
CA ARG A 68 -11.66 6.77 -3.64
C ARG A 68 -11.27 6.40 -2.23
N GLU A 69 -12.25 6.22 -1.34
CA GLU A 69 -12.02 5.78 0.04
C GLU A 69 -11.30 4.42 0.08
N THR A 70 -11.73 3.48 -0.76
CA THR A 70 -11.09 2.16 -0.86
C THR A 70 -9.64 2.28 -1.35
N ALA A 71 -9.39 3.10 -2.37
CA ALA A 71 -8.04 3.29 -2.91
C ALA A 71 -7.11 3.96 -1.88
N ALA A 72 -7.60 4.95 -1.14
CA ALA A 72 -6.88 5.59 -0.05
C ALA A 72 -6.57 4.59 1.08
N GLY A 73 -7.57 3.83 1.52
CA GLY A 73 -7.37 2.82 2.58
C GLY A 73 -6.41 1.70 2.18
N LEU A 74 -6.39 1.29 0.90
CA LEU A 74 -5.39 0.35 0.39
C LEU A 74 -3.98 0.94 0.43
N ALA A 75 -3.81 2.20 0.03
CA ALA A 75 -2.53 2.88 0.08
C ALA A 75 -2.01 3.00 1.53
N GLU A 76 -2.85 3.43 2.46
CA GLU A 76 -2.53 3.46 3.90
C GLU A 76 -2.15 2.08 4.44
N GLY A 77 -2.87 1.03 4.03
CA GLY A 77 -2.56 -0.36 4.40
C GLY A 77 -1.19 -0.81 3.90
N PHE A 78 -0.82 -0.44 2.67
CA PHE A 78 0.51 -0.76 2.13
C PHE A 78 1.63 0.03 2.82
N ASP A 79 1.39 1.29 3.17
CA ASP A 79 2.35 2.09 3.95
C ASP A 79 2.59 1.46 5.33
N ALA A 80 1.53 1.02 6.02
CA ALA A 80 1.67 0.31 7.30
C ALA A 80 2.46 -1.00 7.17
N VAL A 81 2.30 -1.74 6.08
CA VAL A 81 3.10 -2.94 5.78
C VAL A 81 4.57 -2.57 5.54
N SER A 82 4.83 -1.51 4.77
CA SER A 82 6.18 -0.99 4.53
C SER A 82 6.88 -0.60 5.83
N ASP A 83 6.18 0.10 6.73
CA ASP A 83 6.70 0.49 8.03
C ASP A 83 7.03 -0.74 8.88
N GLY A 84 6.12 -1.72 8.93
CA GLY A 84 6.33 -2.99 9.64
C GLY A 84 7.52 -3.77 9.10
N MET A 85 7.72 -3.79 7.77
CA MET A 85 8.86 -4.44 7.15
C MET A 85 10.18 -3.76 7.52
N SER A 86 10.21 -2.43 7.46
CA SER A 86 11.39 -1.63 7.80
C SER A 86 11.77 -1.78 9.27
N ALA A 87 10.78 -1.70 10.17
CA ALA A 87 10.98 -1.90 11.61
C ALA A 87 11.48 -3.32 11.93
N THR A 88 10.98 -4.34 11.22
CA THR A 88 11.45 -5.72 11.38
C THR A 88 12.91 -5.88 10.95
N ALA A 89 13.29 -5.27 9.82
CA ALA A 89 14.66 -5.30 9.33
C ALA A 89 15.63 -4.62 10.31
N GLU A 90 15.25 -3.47 10.87
CA GLU A 90 16.02 -2.75 11.87
C GLU A 90 16.17 -3.55 13.16
N ALA A 91 15.07 -4.10 13.69
CA ALA A 91 15.09 -4.93 14.89
C ALA A 91 16.00 -6.16 14.73
N TYR A 92 16.00 -6.78 13.55
CA TYR A 92 16.89 -7.90 13.27
C TYR A 92 18.37 -7.49 13.30
N ARG A 93 18.73 -6.34 12.69
CA ARG A 93 20.11 -5.83 12.73
C ARG A 93 20.58 -5.58 14.16
N ALA A 94 19.76 -4.89 14.95
CA ALA A 94 20.05 -4.62 16.35
C ALA A 94 20.28 -5.92 17.16
N ALA A 95 19.44 -6.93 16.92
CA ALA A 95 19.60 -8.24 17.56
C ALA A 95 20.88 -8.98 17.12
N ALA A 96 21.22 -8.92 15.83
CA ALA A 96 22.43 -9.54 15.29
C ALA A 96 23.71 -8.88 15.83
N GLU A 97 23.76 -7.55 15.85
CA GLU A 97 24.88 -6.77 16.40
C GLU A 97 25.07 -7.07 17.90
N TYR A 98 23.97 -7.14 18.66
CA TYR A 98 24.03 -7.50 20.07
C TYR A 98 24.58 -8.92 20.27
N ALA A 99 24.12 -9.89 19.48
CA ALA A 99 24.59 -11.26 19.56
C ALA A 99 26.10 -11.37 19.24
N GLU A 100 26.59 -10.62 18.25
CA GLU A 100 28.01 -10.56 17.90
C GLU A 100 28.84 -9.97 19.06
N GLN A 101 28.38 -8.87 19.67
CA GLN A 101 29.06 -8.28 20.83
C GLN A 101 29.11 -9.21 22.04
N VAL A 102 28.05 -9.98 22.30
CA VAL A 102 28.03 -10.98 23.37
C VAL A 102 29.00 -12.12 23.07
N ALA A 103 29.02 -12.62 21.83
CA ALA A 103 29.92 -13.69 21.42
C ALA A 103 31.40 -13.30 21.59
N LEU A 104 31.75 -12.05 21.24
CA LEU A 104 33.10 -11.51 21.42
C LEU A 104 33.52 -11.41 22.89
N LYS A 105 32.58 -11.16 23.82
CA LYS A 105 32.85 -11.08 25.27
C LYS A 105 33.01 -12.45 25.94
N VAL A 106 32.40 -13.50 25.41
CA VAL A 106 32.48 -14.87 25.97
C VAL A 106 33.66 -15.65 25.39
N GLY A 107 34.12 -15.30 24.19
CA GLY A 107 35.29 -15.90 23.53
C GLY A 107 36.65 -15.32 23.92
N SER A 108 36.68 -14.25 24.72
CA SER A 108 37.88 -13.61 25.30
C SER A 108 38.10 -14.03 26.74
#